data_AF-A0A174TXW8-F1
#
_entry.id   AF-A0A174TXW8-F1
#
_cell.length_a   1.000
_cell.length_b   1.000
_cell.length_c   1.000
_cell.angle_alpha   90.00
_cell.angle_beta   90.00
_cell.angle_gamma   90.00
#
_symmetry.space_group_name_H-M   'P 1'
#
loop_
_entity.id
_entity.type
_entity.pdbx_description
1 polymer ?
#
loop_
_entity_poly.entity_id
_entity_poly.type
_entity_poly.pdbx_seq_one_letter_code
_entity_poly.pdbx_strand_id
1 'polypeptide(L)'
;MIRIGSEFIFWSVAFFVVMLIFDGFDIALQSTMFIIGMIYYTYNIAFVYLRLKKVCFNFEQAASKKEWLWFLLTNIIIWSLFLVSLPERGVVMVEIIPHGLLIILLIYDIIKTLLRKMFG
;
A
#
# COMPACT_ATOMS: atom_id res chain seq x y z
N MET A 1 7.60 -8.80 4.07
CA MET A 1 8.05 -7.75 3.12
C MET A 1 7.98 -8.33 1.73
N ILE A 2 7.42 -7.59 0.76
CA ILE A 2 7.30 -8.08 -0.63
C ILE A 2 8.71 -8.29 -1.20
N ARG A 3 8.92 -9.43 -1.87
CA ARG A 3 10.04 -9.59 -2.79
C ARG A 3 9.61 -8.93 -4.09
N ILE A 4 10.20 -7.79 -4.44
CA ILE A 4 9.92 -7.13 -5.71
C ILE A 4 10.37 -8.09 -6.83
N GLY A 5 9.41 -8.60 -7.59
CA GLY A 5 9.68 -9.47 -8.74
C GLY A 5 10.22 -8.66 -9.92
N SER A 6 11.04 -9.29 -10.76
CA SER A 6 11.56 -8.68 -11.99
C SER A 6 10.44 -8.16 -12.90
N GLU A 7 9.29 -8.85 -12.94
CA GLU A 7 8.11 -8.43 -13.69
C GLU A 7 7.55 -7.09 -13.20
N PHE A 8 7.46 -6.88 -11.89
CA PHE A 8 6.96 -5.62 -11.32
C PHE A 8 7.87 -4.45 -11.67
N ILE A 9 9.20 -4.66 -11.62
CA ILE A 9 10.19 -3.65 -12.03
C ILE A 9 10.03 -3.35 -13.51
N PHE A 10 9.93 -4.39 -14.36
CA PHE A 10 9.74 -4.23 -15.79
C PHE A 10 8.50 -3.38 -16.11
N TRP A 11 7.34 -3.71 -15.53
CA TRP A 11 6.11 -2.95 -15.74
C TRP A 11 6.19 -1.51 -15.21
N SER A 12 6.87 -1.29 -14.09
CA SER A 12 7.10 0.05 -13.54
C SER A 12 7.96 0.91 -14.47
N VAL A 13 9.03 0.33 -15.03
CA VAL A 13 9.91 1.01 -15.99
C VAL A 13 9.19 1.25 -17.32
N ALA A 14 8.45 0.27 -17.82
CA ALA A 14 7.66 0.42 -19.05
C ALA A 14 6.62 1.54 -18.91
N PHE A 15 5.91 1.60 -17.78
CA PHE A 15 4.97 2.68 -17.49
C PHE A 15 5.67 4.05 -17.48
N PHE A 16 6.81 4.16 -16.79
CA PHE A 16 7.59 5.39 -16.78
C PHE A 16 8.01 5.84 -18.19
N VAL A 17 8.51 4.92 -19.02
CA VAL A 17 8.94 5.22 -20.40
C VAL A 17 7.76 5.69 -21.25
N VAL A 18 6.58 5.07 -21.11
CA VAL A 18 5.37 5.51 -21.81
C VAL A 18 5.04 6.95 -21.41
N MET A 19 4.92 7.24 -20.11
CA MET A 19 4.60 8.59 -19.65
C MET A 19 5.67 9.61 -20.06
N LEU A 20 6.95 9.20 -20.09
CA LEU A 20 8.06 10.06 -20.50
C LEU A 20 7.94 10.51 -21.96
N ILE A 21 7.46 9.62 -22.84
CA ILE A 21 7.28 9.92 -24.27
C ILE A 21 6.15 10.93 -24.48
N PHE A 22 5.06 10.84 -23.70
CA PHE A 22 3.85 11.65 -23.93
C PHE A 22 3.83 12.96 -23.15
N ASP A 23 4.28 12.98 -21.89
CA ASP A 23 4.03 14.08 -20.95
C ASP A 23 5.31 14.76 -20.43
N GLY A 24 6.49 14.26 -20.84
CA GLY A 24 7.79 14.78 -20.40
C GLY A 24 8.22 14.27 -19.02
N PHE A 25 9.46 14.59 -18.64
CA PHE A 25 10.13 13.95 -17.50
C PHE A 25 9.41 14.17 -16.16
N ASP A 26 9.03 15.41 -15.85
CA ASP A 26 8.46 15.75 -14.54
C ASP A 26 7.12 15.03 -14.32
N ILE A 27 6.22 15.07 -15.31
CA ILE A 27 4.90 14.42 -15.21
C ILE A 27 5.05 12.90 -15.20
N ALA A 28 5.96 12.35 -16.00
CA ALA A 28 6.24 10.92 -16.01
C ALA A 28 6.76 10.42 -14.67
N LEU A 29 7.68 11.18 -14.06
CA LEU A 29 8.26 10.87 -12.77
C LEU A 29 7.19 10.93 -11.68
N GLN A 30 6.43 12.04 -11.60
CA GLN A 30 5.36 12.20 -10.62
C GLN A 30 4.29 11.10 -10.75
N SER A 31 3.80 10.85 -11.97
CA SER A 31 2.77 9.84 -12.22
C SER A 31 3.24 8.43 -11.90
N THR A 32 4.49 8.10 -12.23
CA THR A 32 5.07 6.79 -11.91
C THR A 32 5.23 6.63 -10.41
N MET A 33 5.80 7.63 -9.73
CA MET A 33 5.93 7.59 -8.27
C MET A 33 4.57 7.48 -7.59
N PHE A 34 3.56 8.22 -8.07
CA PHE A 34 2.20 8.15 -7.55
C PHE A 34 1.63 6.74 -7.69
N ILE A 35 1.57 6.20 -8.91
CA ILE A 35 0.90 4.93 -9.18
C ILE A 35 1.65 3.75 -8.55
N ILE A 36 2.96 3.66 -8.77
CA ILE A 36 3.76 2.53 -8.27
C ILE A 36 3.87 2.60 -6.75
N GLY A 37 4.10 3.79 -6.20
CA GLY A 37 4.11 4.00 -4.76
C GLY A 37 2.76 3.62 -4.15
N MET A 38 1.64 4.02 -4.77
CA MET A 38 0.30 3.68 -4.30
C MET A 38 0.07 2.17 -4.26
N ILE A 39 0.36 1.47 -5.35
CA ILE A 39 0.23 0.01 -5.41
C ILE A 39 1.05 -0.64 -4.29
N TYR A 40 2.31 -0.21 -4.12
CA TYR A 40 3.20 -0.76 -3.11
C TYR A 40 2.70 -0.49 -1.69
N TYR A 41 2.23 0.74 -1.43
CA TYR A 41 1.74 1.15 -0.12
C TYR A 41 0.43 0.46 0.25
N THR A 42 -0.55 0.46 -0.65
CA THR A 42 -1.82 -0.25 -0.48
C THR A 42 -1.60 -1.75 -0.23
N TYR A 43 -0.70 -2.39 -0.99
CA TYR A 43 -0.40 -3.80 -0.79
C TYR A 43 0.24 -4.07 0.56
N ASN A 44 1.21 -3.26 0.99
CA ASN A 44 1.87 -3.44 2.29
C ASN A 44 0.86 -3.33 3.43
N ILE A 45 -0.05 -2.35 3.36
CA ILE A 45 -1.11 -2.18 4.34
C ILE A 45 -2.05 -3.40 4.35
N ALA A 46 -2.50 -3.85 3.18
CA ALA A 46 -3.36 -5.04 3.06
C ALA A 46 -2.67 -6.30 3.60
N PHE A 47 -1.37 -6.46 3.32
CA PHE A 47 -0.57 -7.58 3.83
C PHE A 47 -0.46 -7.57 5.36
N VAL A 48 -0.21 -6.39 5.96
CA VAL A 48 -0.18 -6.23 7.41
C VAL A 48 -1.54 -6.55 8.03
N TYR A 49 -2.62 -6.04 7.43
CA TYR A 49 -3.99 -6.35 7.86
C TYR A 49 -4.26 -7.85 7.86
N LEU A 50 -3.92 -8.56 6.78
CA LEU A 50 -4.12 -10.01 6.68
C LEU A 50 -3.26 -10.79 7.69
N ARG A 51 -2.03 -10.35 7.99
CA ARG A 51 -1.19 -10.95 9.05
C ARG A 51 -1.84 -10.76 10.42
N LEU A 52 -2.24 -9.54 10.75
CA LEU A 52 -2.90 -9.22 12.01
C LEU A 52 -4.19 -10.02 12.17
N LYS A 53 -5.01 -10.10 11.12
CA LYS A 53 -6.25 -10.87 11.11
C LYS A 53 -6.04 -12.35 11.44
N LYS A 54 -4.99 -12.99 10.92
CA LYS A 54 -4.69 -14.40 11.21
C LYS A 54 -4.43 -14.69 12.69
N VAL A 55 -3.98 -13.69 13.44
CA VAL A 55 -3.67 -13.80 14.87
C VAL A 55 -4.62 -12.94 15.72
N CYS A 56 -5.85 -12.71 15.25
CA CYS A 56 -6.87 -11.95 15.95
C CYS A 56 -6.39 -10.56 16.43
N PHE A 57 -5.62 -9.88 15.59
CA PHE A 57 -5.04 -8.55 15.83
C PHE A 57 -4.04 -8.49 17.01
N ASN A 58 -3.42 -9.63 17.38
CA ASN A 58 -2.28 -9.63 18.29
C ASN A 58 -0.98 -9.23 17.58
N PHE A 59 -0.46 -8.05 17.88
CA PHE A 59 0.74 -7.48 17.24
C PHE A 59 2.02 -8.27 17.51
N GLU A 60 2.17 -8.85 18.70
CA GLU A 60 3.37 -9.62 19.07
C GLU A 60 3.44 -10.95 18.31
N GLN A 61 2.29 -11.57 18.07
CA GLN A 61 2.18 -12.81 17.30
C GLN A 61 2.19 -12.56 15.79
N ALA A 62 1.76 -11.38 15.35
CA ALA A 62 1.64 -11.07 13.93
C ALA A 62 3.00 -10.99 13.24
N ALA A 63 4.01 -10.37 13.89
CA ALA A 63 5.34 -10.17 13.35
C ALA A 63 6.38 -9.92 14.45
N SER A 64 7.65 -10.22 14.16
CA SER A 64 8.73 -9.93 15.10
C SER A 64 8.98 -8.42 15.24
N LYS A 65 9.57 -7.98 16.37
CA LYS A 65 9.97 -6.57 16.58
C LYS A 65 10.82 -6.02 15.43
N LYS A 66 11.73 -6.83 14.89
CA LYS A 66 12.57 -6.47 13.75
C LYS A 66 11.74 -6.22 12.48
N GLU A 67 10.75 -7.07 12.19
CA GLU A 67 9.86 -6.88 11.05
C GLU A 67 9.00 -5.63 11.19
N TRP A 68 8.48 -5.34 12.39
CA TRP A 68 7.74 -4.11 12.66
C TRP A 68 8.61 -2.86 12.46
N LEU A 69 9.86 -2.90 12.93
CA LEU A 69 10.82 -1.82 12.72
C LEU A 69 11.06 -1.59 11.21
N TRP A 70 11.29 -2.67 10.45
CA TRP A 70 11.46 -2.57 8.99
C TRP A 70 10.21 -2.02 8.30
N PHE A 71 9.03 -2.45 8.73
CA PHE A 71 7.78 -1.91 8.19
C PHE A 71 7.68 -0.40 8.43
N LEU A 72 7.92 0.07 9.66
CA LEU A 72 7.89 1.49 10.01
C LEU A 72 8.92 2.30 9.21
N LEU A 73 10.16 1.83 9.12
CA LEU A 73 11.21 2.48 8.34
C LEU A 73 10.83 2.60 6.86
N THR A 74 10.32 1.51 6.27
CA THR A 74 9.91 1.52 4.85
C THR A 74 8.73 2.48 4.64
N ASN A 75 7.80 2.55 5.59
CA ASN A 75 6.65 3.43 5.56
C ASN A 75 7.09 4.92 5.62
N ILE A 76 8.01 5.26 6.52
CA ILE A 76 8.58 6.62 6.61
C ILE A 76 9.26 7.05 5.30
N ILE A 77 10.05 6.15 4.69
CA ILE A 77 10.76 6.43 3.42
C ILE A 77 9.75 6.69 2.30
N ILE A 78 8.72 5.85 2.19
CA ILE A 78 7.67 5.99 1.17
C ILE A 78 6.90 7.31 1.36
N TRP A 79 6.51 7.64 2.58
CA TRP A 79 5.82 8.90 2.86
C TRP A 79 6.68 10.12 2.57
N SER A 80 7.97 10.06 2.89
CA SER A 80 8.91 11.13 2.59
C SER A 80 9.03 11.34 1.08
N LEU A 81 9.09 10.25 0.30
CA LEU A 81 9.10 10.30 -1.17
C LEU A 81 7.81 10.93 -1.72
N PHE A 82 6.65 10.56 -1.18
CA PHE A 82 5.38 11.15 -1.58
C PHE A 82 5.28 12.63 -1.27
N LEU A 83 5.69 13.05 -0.07
CA LEU A 83 5.64 14.46 0.34
C LEU A 83 6.55 15.35 -0.52
N VAL A 84 7.69 14.83 -0.95
CA VAL A 84 8.64 15.59 -1.80
C VAL A 84 8.22 15.59 -3.27
N SER A 85 7.60 14.50 -3.74
CA SER A 85 7.44 14.27 -5.19
C SER A 85 6.03 14.47 -5.70
N LEU A 86 5.01 14.47 -4.84
CA LEU A 86 3.62 14.61 -5.26
C LEU A 86 3.05 16.00 -4.96
N PRO A 87 2.17 16.53 -5.80
CA PRO A 87 1.36 17.68 -5.45
C PRO A 87 0.44 17.34 -4.26
N GLU A 88 -0.01 18.34 -3.51
CA GLU A 88 -0.85 18.18 -2.31
C GLU A 88 -2.04 17.23 -2.53
N ARG A 89 -2.73 17.36 -3.67
CA ARG A 89 -3.85 16.47 -4.03
C ARG A 89 -3.43 15.01 -4.16
N GLY A 90 -2.23 14.75 -4.68
CA GLY A 90 -1.65 13.41 -4.77
C GLY A 90 -1.37 12.83 -3.38
N VAL A 91 -0.78 13.62 -2.47
CA VAL A 91 -0.54 13.20 -1.08
C VAL A 91 -1.83 12.81 -0.38
N VAL A 92 -2.89 13.63 -0.51
CA VAL A 92 -4.21 13.34 0.07
C VAL A 92 -4.80 12.03 -0.46
N MET A 93 -4.67 11.78 -1.77
CA MET A 93 -5.15 10.53 -2.37
C MET A 93 -4.40 9.30 -1.85
N VAL A 94 -3.09 9.44 -1.60
CA VAL A 94 -2.27 8.39 -0.99
C VAL A 94 -2.68 8.09 0.44
N GLU A 95 -3.22 9.08 1.15
CA GLU A 95 -3.77 8.84 2.48
C GLU A 95 -5.13 8.14 2.40
N ILE A 96 -6.06 8.68 1.60
CA ILE A 96 -7.46 8.26 1.64
C ILE A 96 -7.64 6.84 1.09
N ILE A 97 -7.03 6.52 -0.07
CA ILE A 97 -7.32 5.27 -0.79
C ILE A 97 -6.90 4.02 0.02
N PRO A 98 -5.67 3.93 0.56
CA PRO A 98 -5.23 2.75 1.31
C PRO A 98 -5.96 2.58 2.65
N HIS A 99 -6.25 3.68 3.35
CA HIS A 99 -7.00 3.64 4.61
C HIS A 99 -8.48 3.33 4.38
N GLY A 100 -9.07 3.85 3.30
CA GLY A 100 -10.41 3.49 2.85
C GLY A 100 -10.53 1.98 2.58
N LEU A 101 -9.52 1.38 1.93
CA LEU A 101 -9.45 -0.07 1.75
C LEU A 101 -9.45 -0.83 3.09
N LEU A 102 -8.68 -0.38 4.08
CA LEU A 102 -8.68 -1.01 5.42
C LEU A 102 -10.06 -0.99 6.07
N ILE A 103 -10.75 0.15 6.00
CA ILE A 103 -12.10 0.31 6.55
C ILE A 103 -13.06 -0.67 5.86
N ILE A 104 -13.01 -0.77 4.53
CA ILE A 104 -13.84 -1.70 3.76
C ILE A 104 -13.56 -3.15 4.16
N LEU A 105 -12.29 -3.53 4.28
CA LEU A 105 -11.89 -4.89 4.69
C LEU A 105 -12.40 -5.22 6.11
N LEU A 106 -12.32 -4.26 7.03
CA LEU A 106 -12.82 -4.41 8.39
C LEU A 106 -14.34 -4.59 8.42
N ILE A 107 -15.08 -3.73 7.70
CA ILE A 107 -16.54 -3.82 7.60
C ILE A 107 -16.96 -5.16 7.00
N TYR A 108 -16.30 -5.59 5.92
CA TYR A 108 -16.54 -6.89 5.30
C TYR A 108 -16.37 -8.04 6.30
N ASP A 109 -15.31 -8.02 7.11
CA ASP A 109 -15.04 -9.06 8.10
C ASP A 109 -16.05 -9.06 9.26
N ILE A 110 -16.51 -7.88 9.70
CA ILE A 110 -17.58 -7.75 10.71
C ILE A 110 -18.88 -8.35 10.18
N ILE A 111 -19.31 -7.94 8.98
CA ILE A 111 -20.54 -8.45 8.35
C ILE A 111 -20.47 -9.97 8.19
N LYS A 112 -19.36 -10.49 7.67
CA LYS A 112 -19.15 -11.93 7.50
C LYS A 112 -19.25 -12.69 8.83
N THR A 113 -18.71 -12.11 9.91
CA THR A 113 -18.78 -12.70 11.25
C THR A 113 -20.20 -12.72 11.79
N LEU A 114 -20.97 -11.64 11.61
CA LEU A 114 -22.38 -11.56 12.00
C LEU A 114 -23.23 -12.57 11.23
N LEU A 115 -23.08 -12.63 9.91
CA LEU A 115 -23.80 -13.60 9.07
C LEU A 115 -23.51 -15.03 9.49
N ARG A 116 -22.24 -15.36 9.78
CA ARG A 116 -21.88 -16.69 10.25
C ARG A 116 -22.51 -17.05 11.60
N LYS A 117 -22.71 -16.09 12.50
CA LYS A 117 -23.41 -16.30 13.77
C LYS A 117 -24.93 -16.43 13.62
N MET A 118 -25.51 -15.80 12.59
CA MET A 118 -26.95 -15.79 12.38
C MET A 118 -27.45 -17.00 11.59
N PHE A 119 -26.62 -17.53 10.66
CA PHE A 119 -27.03 -18.55 9.69
C PHE A 119 -26.20 -19.84 9.73
N GLY A 120 -25.27 -19.96 10.68
CA GLY A 120 -24.47 -21.16 10.93
C GLY A 120 -24.40 -21.44 12.43
#